data_AF-A0AAV0X2V6-F1
#
_entry.id   AF-A0AAV0X2V6-F1
#
_cell.length_a   1.000
_cell.length_b   1.000
_cell.length_c   1.000
_cell.angle_alpha   90.00
_cell.angle_beta   90.00
_cell.angle_gamma   90.00
#
_symmetry.space_group_name_H-M   'P 1'
#
loop_
_entity.id
_entity.type
_entity.pdbx_description
1 polymer ?
#
loop_
_entity_poly.entity_id
_entity_poly.type
_entity_poly.pdbx_seq_one_letter_code
_entity_poly.pdbx_strand_id
1 'polypeptide(L)'
;MGCLRLIPYAKECLCEDQSGFRKGRSTIEQLSVIAHIIEKKYEYRQDMWQMFVDFRKAYDSIHRNSLYNLMEEFGFQKKFINLTKLAMEGVKYQVRVDNIMSEAFSVETGLKQGDTLSSLLFNVFFLLSSP
;
A
#
# COMPACT_ATOMS: atom_id res chain seq x y z
N MET A 1 11.93 1.87 13.74
CA MET A 1 13.12 2.70 13.36
C MET A 1 13.59 2.46 11.91
N GLY A 2 13.35 1.29 11.29
CA GLY A 2 13.74 1.01 9.89
C GLY A 2 12.84 1.64 8.80
N CYS A 3 11.51 1.66 8.99
CA CYS A 3 10.55 2.16 7.98
C CYS A 3 10.80 3.62 7.55
N LEU A 4 11.26 4.48 8.45
CA LEU A 4 11.50 5.89 8.17
C LEU A 4 12.56 6.12 7.08
N ARG A 5 13.51 5.18 6.91
CA ARG A 5 14.57 5.28 5.90
C ARG A 5 14.13 4.86 4.50
N LEU A 6 13.04 4.11 4.40
CA LEU A 6 12.41 3.72 3.13
C LEU A 6 11.48 4.81 2.58
N ILE A 7 11.01 5.74 3.44
CA ILE A 7 10.06 6.78 3.05
C ILE A 7 10.57 7.68 1.92
N PRO A 8 11.83 8.16 1.89
CA PRO A 8 12.31 9.00 0.80
C PRO A 8 12.25 8.30 -0.56
N TYR A 9 12.74 7.06 -0.63
CA TYR A 9 12.69 6.25 -1.85
C TYR A 9 11.26 5.97 -2.31
N ALA A 10 10.38 5.59 -1.38
CA ALA A 10 8.98 5.38 -1.70
C ALA A 10 8.35 6.67 -2.22
N LYS A 11 8.61 7.83 -1.59
CA LYS A 11 8.06 9.14 -1.99
C LYS A 11 8.42 9.53 -3.42
N GLU A 12 9.63 9.24 -3.87
CA GLU A 12 10.06 9.51 -5.25
C GLU A 12 9.24 8.69 -6.27
N CYS A 13 8.70 7.55 -5.86
CA CYS A 13 7.83 6.70 -6.68
C CYS A 13 6.33 7.01 -6.53
N LEU A 14 5.91 7.85 -5.56
CA LEU A 14 4.50 8.13 -5.34
C LEU A 14 4.00 9.24 -6.28
N CYS A 15 2.95 8.95 -7.05
CA CYS A 15 2.22 9.99 -7.78
C CYS A 15 1.59 11.00 -6.80
N GLU A 16 1.50 12.26 -7.22
CA GLU A 16 0.94 13.36 -6.41
C GLU A 16 -0.54 13.17 -6.07
N ASP A 17 -1.28 12.44 -6.91
CA ASP A 17 -2.70 12.12 -6.69
C ASP A 17 -2.90 11.02 -5.64
N GLN A 18 -1.88 10.21 -5.35
CA GLN A 18 -1.97 9.20 -4.29
C GLN A 18 -1.88 9.88 -2.92
N SER A 19 -2.96 9.83 -2.14
CA SER A 19 -3.02 10.43 -0.80
C SER A 19 -3.00 9.41 0.34
N GLY A 20 -3.24 8.13 0.04
CA GLY A 20 -3.26 7.05 1.03
C GLY A 20 -1.92 6.89 1.74
N PHE A 21 -1.97 6.73 3.07
CA PHE A 21 -0.79 6.46 3.93
C PHE A 21 0.37 7.46 3.80
N ARG A 22 0.09 8.70 3.35
CA ARG A 22 1.10 9.78 3.25
C ARG A 22 0.91 10.79 4.38
N LYS A 23 2.02 11.14 5.04
CA LYS A 23 2.03 12.21 6.05
C LYS A 23 1.66 13.53 5.39
N GLY A 24 0.69 14.24 5.97
CA GLY A 24 0.25 15.55 5.49
C GLY A 24 -0.68 15.50 4.29
N ARG A 25 -1.27 14.33 3.99
CA ARG A 25 -2.34 14.18 3.00
C ARG A 25 -3.58 13.63 3.70
N SER A 26 -4.77 14.03 3.23
CA SER A 26 -6.05 13.61 3.81
C SER A 26 -7.03 13.16 2.74
N THR A 27 -7.94 12.26 3.12
CA THR A 27 -9.11 11.91 2.29
C THR A 27 -10.01 13.12 2.04
N ILE A 28 -10.01 14.12 2.93
CA ILE A 28 -10.75 15.38 2.76
C ILE A 28 -10.26 16.16 1.54
N GLU A 29 -8.95 16.20 1.31
CA GLU A 29 -8.36 16.89 0.16
C GLU A 29 -8.77 16.20 -1.15
N GLN A 30 -8.70 14.87 -1.20
CA GLN A 30 -9.14 14.07 -2.35
C GLN A 30 -10.63 14.26 -2.64
N LEU A 31 -11.47 14.22 -1.60
CA LEU A 31 -12.91 14.46 -1.75
C LEU A 31 -13.19 15.86 -2.28
N SER A 32 -12.45 16.87 -1.82
CA SER A 32 -12.57 18.24 -2.30
C SER A 32 -12.19 18.36 -3.77
N VAL A 33 -11.13 17.68 -4.22
CA VAL A 33 -10.74 17.64 -5.65
C VAL A 33 -11.86 17.04 -6.50
N ILE A 34 -12.40 15.88 -6.09
CA ILE A 34 -13.51 15.23 -6.80
C ILE A 34 -14.73 16.15 -6.86
N ALA A 35 -15.09 16.80 -5.75
CA ALA A 35 -16.22 17.74 -5.69
C ALA A 35 -16.04 18.91 -6.68
N HIS A 36 -14.86 19.53 -6.72
CA HIS A 36 -14.57 20.61 -7.68
C HIS A 36 -14.64 20.15 -9.14
N ILE A 37 -14.18 18.93 -9.45
CA ILE A 37 -14.27 18.36 -10.80
C ILE A 37 -15.74 18.17 -11.20
N ILE A 38 -16.59 17.70 -10.28
CA ILE A 38 -18.04 17.54 -10.49
C ILE A 38 -18.70 18.90 -10.75
N GLU A 39 -18.44 19.89 -9.90
CA GLU A 39 -18.99 21.23 -10.03
C GLU A 39 -18.61 21.86 -11.38
N LYS A 40 -17.35 21.72 -11.79
CA LYS A 40 -16.88 22.26 -13.08
C LYS A 40 -17.55 21.58 -14.27
N LYS A 41 -17.69 20.26 -14.28
CA LYS A 41 -18.40 19.58 -15.38
C LYS A 41 -19.88 19.99 -15.45
N TYR A 42 -20.51 20.18 -14.29
CA TYR A 42 -21.88 20.68 -14.22
C TYR A 42 -22.01 22.10 -14.78
N GLU A 43 -21.11 23.02 -14.40
CA GLU A 43 -21.06 24.41 -14.89
C GLU A 43 -20.99 24.48 -16.42
N TYR A 44 -20.15 23.65 -17.04
CA TYR A 44 -19.98 23.61 -18.50
C TYR A 44 -20.95 22.67 -19.22
N ARG A 45 -21.95 22.09 -18.53
CA ARG A 45 -22.91 21.12 -19.10
C ARG A 45 -22.23 19.97 -19.85
N GLN A 46 -21.14 19.46 -19.28
CA GLN A 46 -20.39 18.34 -19.84
C GLN A 46 -20.78 17.06 -19.12
N ASP A 47 -20.94 15.98 -19.88
CA ASP A 47 -21.13 14.65 -19.31
C ASP A 47 -19.86 14.19 -18.57
N MET A 48 -20.07 13.44 -17.48
CA MET A 48 -19.02 12.83 -16.68
C MET A 48 -19.43 11.43 -16.24
N TRP A 49 -18.47 10.50 -16.28
CA TRP A 49 -18.60 9.18 -15.67
C TRP A 49 -17.50 9.01 -14.61
N GLN A 50 -17.84 8.39 -13.49
CA GLN A 50 -16.91 8.09 -12.41
C GLN A 50 -16.90 6.58 -12.16
N MET A 51 -15.70 6.02 -11.98
CA MET A 51 -15.52 4.60 -11.67
C MET A 51 -14.79 4.48 -10.35
N PHE A 52 -15.43 3.84 -9.38
CA PHE A 52 -14.84 3.53 -8.08
C PHE A 52 -14.46 2.05 -8.06
N VAL A 53 -13.17 1.78 -7.86
CA VAL A 53 -12.61 0.42 -7.81
C VAL A 53 -12.14 0.14 -6.39
N ASP A 54 -12.56 -1.00 -5.84
CA ASP A 54 -12.09 -1.48 -4.54
C ASP A 54 -11.50 -2.89 -4.68
N PHE A 55 -10.43 -3.16 -3.93
CA PHE A 55 -9.71 -4.42 -3.99
C PHE A 55 -10.10 -5.33 -2.83
N ARG A 56 -10.65 -6.50 -3.16
CA ARG A 56 -10.95 -7.53 -2.15
C ARG A 56 -9.64 -8.02 -1.50
N LYS A 57 -9.55 -7.88 -0.18
CA LYS A 57 -8.39 -8.34 0.63
C LYS A 57 -7.05 -7.80 0.12
N ALA A 58 -7.00 -6.51 -0.20
CA ALA A 58 -5.87 -5.86 -0.85
C ALA A 58 -4.49 -6.13 -0.19
N TYR A 59 -4.45 -6.19 1.15
CA TYR A 59 -3.21 -6.52 1.87
C TYR A 59 -2.85 -8.00 1.77
N ASP A 60 -3.81 -8.91 1.92
CA ASP A 60 -3.58 -10.36 1.95
C ASP A 60 -3.22 -10.93 0.57
N SER A 61 -3.66 -10.25 -0.50
CA SER A 61 -3.50 -10.71 -1.89
C SER A 61 -2.16 -10.37 -2.53
N ILE A 62 -1.31 -9.56 -1.88
CA ILE A 62 -0.04 -9.12 -2.48
C ILE A 62 0.92 -10.31 -2.61
N HIS A 63 1.39 -10.56 -3.84
CA HIS A 63 2.44 -11.56 -4.07
C HIS A 63 3.81 -10.98 -3.70
N ARG A 64 4.42 -11.51 -2.63
CA ARG A 64 5.64 -10.95 -2.04
C ARG A 64 6.83 -10.92 -3.00
N ASN A 65 7.01 -11.96 -3.81
CA ASN A 65 8.10 -11.99 -4.80
C ASN A 65 7.92 -10.89 -5.85
N SER A 66 6.69 -10.63 -6.30
CA SER A 66 6.41 -9.53 -7.23
C SER A 66 6.76 -8.18 -6.60
N LEU A 67 6.39 -7.96 -5.33
CA LEU A 67 6.80 -6.76 -4.59
C LEU A 67 8.33 -6.61 -4.52
N TYR A 68 9.07 -7.68 -4.24
CA TYR A 68 10.54 -7.61 -4.15
C TYR A 68 11.19 -7.28 -5.50
N ASN A 69 10.70 -7.88 -6.59
CA ASN A 69 11.19 -7.60 -7.93
C ASN A 69 10.92 -6.14 -8.31
N LEU A 70 9.75 -5.63 -7.97
CA LEU A 70 9.34 -4.25 -8.20
C LEU A 70 10.22 -3.26 -7.43
N MET A 71 10.56 -3.57 -6.19
CA MET A 71 11.52 -2.77 -5.42
C MET A 71 12.90 -2.75 -6.09
N GLU A 72 13.35 -3.88 -6.66
CA GLU A 72 14.64 -3.93 -7.38
C GLU A 72 14.60 -3.10 -8.68
N GLU A 73 13.54 -3.21 -9.46
CA GLU A 73 13.33 -2.46 -10.71
C GLU A 73 13.33 -0.94 -10.47
N PHE A 74 12.72 -0.48 -9.38
CA PHE A 74 12.68 0.93 -8.99
C PHE A 74 13.92 1.39 -8.20
N GLY A 75 14.99 0.59 -8.19
CA GLY A 75 16.30 1.03 -7.67
C GLY A 75 16.43 1.03 -6.16
N PHE A 76 15.55 0.35 -5.42
CA PHE A 76 15.72 0.21 -3.97
C PHE A 76 17.01 -0.58 -3.68
N GLN A 77 17.79 -0.10 -2.72
CA GLN A 77 19.04 -0.78 -2.34
C GLN A 77 18.75 -2.21 -1.85
N LYS A 78 19.57 -3.18 -2.26
CA LYS A 78 19.46 -4.59 -1.84
C LYS A 78 19.33 -4.78 -0.33
N LYS A 79 19.97 -3.90 0.47
CA LYS A 79 19.83 -3.89 1.93
C LYS A 79 18.37 -3.73 2.39
N PHE A 80 17.62 -2.82 1.78
CA PHE A 80 16.21 -2.60 2.13
C PHE A 80 15.31 -3.75 1.68
N ILE A 81 15.58 -4.32 0.50
CA ILE A 81 14.87 -5.50 0.00
C ILE A 81 15.10 -6.69 0.96
N ASN A 82 16.34 -6.95 1.35
CA ASN A 82 16.68 -8.03 2.28
C ASN A 82 16.05 -7.83 3.66
N LEU A 83 16.02 -6.59 4.18
CA LEU A 83 15.33 -6.28 5.44
C LEU A 83 13.82 -6.50 5.32
N THR A 84 13.23 -6.20 4.16
CA THR A 84 11.81 -6.43 3.90
C THR A 84 11.50 -7.92 3.84
N LYS A 85 12.33 -8.71 3.14
CA LYS A 85 12.25 -10.18 3.13
C LYS A 85 12.33 -10.75 4.54
N LEU A 86 13.34 -10.35 5.31
CA LEU A 86 13.51 -10.78 6.70
C LEU A 86 12.30 -10.44 7.58
N ALA A 87 11.64 -9.30 7.33
CA ALA A 87 10.46 -8.92 8.07
C ALA A 87 9.22 -9.74 7.71
N MET A 88 9.13 -10.28 6.49
CA MET A 88 7.92 -10.92 5.97
C MET A 88 8.03 -12.46 5.90
N GLU A 89 9.22 -13.01 5.72
CA GLU A 89 9.46 -14.44 5.56
C GLU A 89 9.68 -15.15 6.90
N GLY A 90 9.36 -16.45 6.97
CA GLY A 90 9.57 -17.27 8.16
C GLY A 90 8.67 -16.93 9.36
N VAL A 91 7.67 -16.06 9.17
CA VAL A 91 6.76 -15.64 10.24
C VAL A 91 5.66 -16.69 10.44
N LYS A 92 5.50 -17.15 11.68
CA LYS A 92 4.36 -17.96 12.11
C LYS A 92 3.33 -17.09 12.82
N TYR A 93 2.07 -17.35 12.54
CA TYR A 93 0.92 -16.65 13.09
C TYR A 93 0.14 -17.60 14.00
N GLN A 94 -0.48 -17.02 15.02
CA GLN A 94 -1.45 -17.70 15.88
C GLN A 94 -2.57 -16.72 16.18
N VAL A 95 -3.79 -17.24 16.28
CA VAL A 95 -4.97 -16.47 16.67
C VAL A 95 -5.22 -16.69 18.16
N ARG A 96 -5.53 -15.62 18.89
CA ARG A 96 -5.95 -15.68 20.30
C ARG A 96 -7.41 -15.29 20.42
N VAL A 97 -8.23 -16.16 21.02
CA VAL A 97 -9.64 -15.88 21.37
C VAL A 97 -9.85 -16.33 22.82
N ASP A 98 -10.33 -15.45 23.69
CA ASP A 98 -10.62 -15.75 25.11
C ASP A 98 -9.48 -16.49 25.83
N ASN A 99 -8.25 -16.00 25.65
CA ASN A 99 -6.99 -16.60 26.15
C ASN A 99 -6.60 -17.98 25.58
N ILE A 100 -7.38 -18.54 24.66
CA ILE A 100 -7.04 -19.76 23.94
C ILE A 100 -6.26 -19.38 22.68
N MET A 101 -5.11 -20.03 22.48
CA MET A 101 -4.25 -19.86 21.31
C MET A 101 -4.54 -20.96 20.28
N SER A 102 -4.60 -20.60 19.00
CA SER A 102 -4.62 -21.57 17.91
C SER A 102 -3.27 -22.27 17.72
N GLU A 103 -3.27 -23.34 16.94
CA GLU A 103 -2.04 -23.86 16.35
C GLU A 103 -1.34 -22.78 15.50
N ALA A 104 -0.02 -22.89 15.40
CA ALA A 104 0.78 -21.98 14.61
C ALA A 104 0.69 -22.31 13.13
N PHE A 105 0.41 -21.32 12.30
CA PHE A 105 0.32 -21.44 10.84
C PHE A 105 1.23 -20.42 10.15
N SER A 106 1.67 -20.72 8.92
CA SER A 106 2.43 -19.78 8.09
C SER A 106 1.52 -19.04 7.13
N VAL A 107 1.88 -17.79 6.83
CA VAL A 107 1.23 -16.99 5.78
C VAL A 107 2.29 -16.58 4.77
N GLU A 108 2.16 -17.07 3.55
CA GLU A 108 3.16 -16.91 2.48
C GLU A 108 2.84 -15.74 1.54
N THR A 109 1.58 -15.31 1.50
CA THR A 109 1.13 -14.16 0.70
C THR A 109 0.79 -12.96 1.56
N GLY A 110 0.68 -11.81 0.92
CA GLY A 110 0.20 -10.59 1.53
C GLY A 110 1.17 -9.91 2.47
N LEU A 111 0.72 -8.75 2.95
CA LEU A 111 1.41 -7.89 3.90
C LEU A 111 0.76 -8.00 5.28
N LYS A 112 1.54 -7.75 6.34
CA LYS A 112 1.04 -7.79 7.72
C LYS A 112 0.10 -6.62 8.01
N GLN A 113 -1.19 -6.88 8.20
CA GLN A 113 -2.13 -5.82 8.56
C GLN A 113 -1.80 -5.26 9.96
N GLY A 114 -1.83 -3.93 10.10
CA GLY A 114 -1.46 -3.24 11.33
C GLY A 114 0.05 -3.00 11.53
N ASP A 115 0.91 -3.51 10.64
CA ASP A 115 2.32 -3.14 10.59
C ASP A 115 2.51 -1.83 9.83
N THR A 116 3.26 -0.89 10.41
CA THR A 116 3.59 0.39 9.79
C THR A 116 4.36 0.22 8.49
N LEU A 117 5.18 -0.83 8.36
CA LEU A 117 5.90 -1.12 7.12
C LEU A 117 4.94 -1.51 5.99
N SER A 118 3.89 -2.27 6.29
CA SER A 118 2.95 -2.79 5.31
C SER A 118 2.23 -1.69 4.55
N SER A 119 1.82 -0.60 5.21
CA SER A 119 1.18 0.52 4.52
C SER A 119 2.10 1.19 3.50
N LEU A 120 3.40 1.27 3.79
CA LEU A 120 4.39 1.81 2.85
C LEU A 120 4.60 0.86 1.66
N LEU A 121 4.76 -0.44 1.94
CA LEU A 121 4.92 -1.47 0.92
C LEU A 121 3.69 -1.62 0.03
N PHE A 122 2.49 -1.41 0.59
CA PHE A 122 1.25 -1.40 -0.17
C PHE A 122 1.26 -0.29 -1.23
N ASN A 123 1.67 0.92 -0.86
CA ASN A 123 1.78 2.02 -1.81
C ASN A 123 2.84 1.74 -2.89
N VAL A 124 3.99 1.18 -2.51
CA VAL A 124 5.04 0.76 -3.45
C VAL A 124 4.49 -0.30 -4.42
N PHE A 125 3.79 -1.32 -3.94
CA PHE A 125 3.19 -2.33 -4.81
C PHE A 125 2.17 -1.71 -5.76
N PHE A 126 1.21 -0.95 -5.22
CA PHE A 126 0.05 -0.46 -5.97
C PHE A 126 0.44 0.49 -7.11
N LEU A 127 1.36 1.42 -6.85
CA LEU A 127 1.76 2.42 -7.84
C LEU A 127 2.67 1.88 -8.92
N LEU A 128 3.55 0.93 -8.57
CA LEU A 128 4.53 0.41 -9.51
C LEU A 128 3.98 -0.78 -10.32
N SER A 129 2.90 -1.43 -9.85
CA SER A 129 2.18 -2.46 -10.60
C SER A 129 1.15 -1.88 -11.59
N SER A 130 0.89 -0.57 -11.51
CA SER A 130 0.00 0.13 -12.44
C SER A 130 0.83 0.62 -13.63
N PRO A 131 0.46 0.29 -14.87
CA PRO A 131 1.20 0.67 -16.07
C PRO A 131 1.24 2.19 -16.31
#